data_AF-A0A0M6WKL3-F1
#
_entry.id   AF-A0A0M6WKL3-F1
#
_cell.length_a   1.000
_cell.length_b   1.000
_cell.length_c   1.000
_cell.angle_alpha   90.00
_cell.angle_beta   90.00
_cell.angle_gamma   90.00
#
_symmetry.space_group_name_H-M   'P 1'
#
loop_
_entity.id
_entity.type
_entity.pdbx_description
1 polymer ?
#
loop_
_entity_poly.entity_id
_entity_poly.type
_entity_poly.pdbx_seq_one_letter_code
_entity_poly.pdbx_strand_id
1 'polypeptide(L)'
;MNKITKANFKKLVLALALTLVMTLGMSISVFAATGAINGYTTRASSTIRQQKASASTSYDYNGSVSVSSTYSYVDVNTLATGTYTKNNAHYSHCSVEFSAPSNCHSVKIVSSHKVSAFGQIWSTKTSATC
;
A
#
# COMPACT_ATOMS: atom_id res chain seq x y z
N MET A 1 -24.93 -14.34 41.56
CA MET A 1 -24.27 -13.28 40.75
C MET A 1 -22.77 -13.48 40.80
N ASN A 2 -22.12 -13.88 39.70
CA ASN A 2 -20.67 -13.97 39.65
C ASN A 2 -20.08 -12.56 39.64
N LYS A 3 -19.34 -12.20 40.70
CA LYS A 3 -18.63 -10.93 40.79
C LYS A 3 -17.37 -11.01 39.94
N ILE A 4 -17.27 -10.14 38.93
CA ILE A 4 -16.02 -9.96 38.18
C ILE A 4 -14.99 -9.39 39.15
N THR A 5 -13.89 -10.10 39.35
CA THR A 5 -12.79 -9.63 40.19
C THR A 5 -11.99 -8.53 39.48
N LYS A 6 -11.36 -7.63 40.23
CA LYS A 6 -10.55 -6.52 39.69
C LYS A 6 -9.45 -7.00 38.73
N ALA A 7 -8.91 -8.20 38.97
CA ALA A 7 -7.92 -8.84 38.10
C ALA A 7 -8.53 -9.28 36.75
N ASN A 8 -9.74 -9.86 36.77
CA ASN A 8 -10.45 -10.25 35.55
C ASN A 8 -10.90 -9.03 34.75
N PHE A 9 -11.28 -7.93 35.40
CA PHE A 9 -11.58 -6.66 34.74
C PHE A 9 -10.34 -6.07 34.04
N LYS A 10 -9.17 -6.07 34.68
CA LYS A 10 -7.92 -5.61 34.04
C LYS A 10 -7.56 -6.45 32.80
N LYS A 11 -7.71 -7.77 32.87
CA LYS A 11 -7.48 -8.66 31.71
C LYS A 11 -8.45 -8.37 30.57
N LEU A 12 -9.72 -8.14 30.90
CA LEU A 12 -10.74 -7.76 29.91
C LEU A 12 -10.41 -6.43 29.24
N VAL A 13 -10.02 -5.42 30.02
CA VAL A 13 -9.61 -4.10 29.50
C VAL A 13 -8.38 -4.22 28.60
N LEU A 14 -7.39 -5.04 28.99
CA LEU A 14 -6.18 -5.25 28.19
C LEU A 14 -6.49 -5.95 26.86
N ALA A 15 -7.36 -6.97 26.88
CA ALA A 15 -7.80 -7.66 25.68
C ALA A 15 -8.60 -6.74 24.75
N LEU A 16 -9.50 -5.91 25.30
CA LEU A 16 -10.21 -4.90 24.51
C LEU A 16 -9.27 -3.86 23.90
N ALA A 17 -8.31 -3.36 24.68
CA ALA A 17 -7.33 -2.37 24.20
C ALA A 17 -6.45 -2.95 23.08
N LEU A 18 -5.98 -4.19 23.23
CA LEU A 18 -5.22 -4.88 22.18
C LEU A 18 -6.06 -5.07 20.91
N THR A 19 -7.31 -5.49 21.05
CA THR A 19 -8.25 -5.67 19.92
C THR A 19 -8.56 -4.33 19.23
N LEU A 20 -8.68 -3.25 19.99
CA LEU A 20 -8.91 -1.90 19.48
C LEU A 20 -7.69 -1.37 18.71
N VAL A 21 -6.48 -1.60 19.22
CA VAL A 21 -5.23 -1.25 18.51
C VAL A 21 -5.07 -2.09 17.24
N MET A 22 -5.45 -3.37 17.25
CA MET A 22 -5.41 -4.20 16.05
C MET A 22 -6.46 -3.79 15.00
N THR A 23 -7.61 -3.26 15.41
CA THR A 23 -8.67 -2.79 14.49
C THR A 23 -8.43 -1.38 13.96
N LEU A 24 -7.80 -0.50 14.74
CA LEU A 24 -7.49 0.89 14.36
C LEU A 24 -6.06 1.10 13.86
N GLY A 25 -5.19 0.09 13.96
CA GLY A 25 -3.73 0.25 13.94
C GLY A 25 -3.06 0.48 12.59
N MET A 26 -3.78 0.42 11.46
CA MET A 26 -3.19 0.72 10.15
C MET A 26 -3.58 2.11 9.67
N SER A 27 -2.63 3.03 9.83
CA SER A 27 -2.63 4.39 9.28
C SER A 27 -2.59 4.41 7.73
N ILE A 28 -2.60 5.61 7.14
CA ILE A 28 -2.44 5.80 5.70
C ILE A 28 -0.96 6.08 5.43
N SER A 29 -0.37 5.36 4.48
CA SER A 29 1.01 5.59 4.03
C SER A 29 0.99 5.94 2.55
N VAL A 30 1.52 7.11 2.18
CA VAL A 30 1.56 7.60 0.80
C VAL A 30 2.98 8.00 0.46
N PHE A 31 3.46 7.50 -0.68
CA PHE A 31 4.66 8.03 -1.32
C PHE A 31 4.28 8.50 -2.72
N ALA A 32 4.70 9.70 -3.09
CA ALA A 32 4.49 10.25 -4.43
C ALA A 32 5.81 10.78 -5.00
N ALA A 33 5.99 10.62 -6.30
CA ALA A 33 7.10 11.16 -7.06
C ALA A 33 6.57 11.83 -8.33
N THR A 34 7.22 12.92 -8.73
CA THR A 34 6.89 13.65 -9.94
C THR A 34 8.11 13.77 -10.84
N GLY A 35 7.86 13.95 -12.14
CA GLY A 35 8.87 14.22 -13.15
C GLY A 35 8.24 14.91 -14.35
N ALA A 36 9.00 14.98 -15.44
CA ALA A 36 8.50 15.49 -16.70
C ALA A 36 9.13 14.76 -17.89
N ILE A 37 8.34 14.55 -18.95
CA ILE A 37 8.80 14.11 -20.26
C ILE A 37 8.27 15.09 -21.30
N ASN A 38 9.17 15.64 -22.12
CA ASN A 38 8.82 16.59 -23.17
C ASN A 38 7.95 17.77 -22.68
N GLY A 39 8.23 18.28 -21.47
CA GLY A 39 7.48 19.38 -20.85
C GLY A 39 6.14 19.01 -20.20
N TYR A 40 5.67 17.76 -20.34
CA TYR A 40 4.46 17.27 -19.69
C TYR A 40 4.79 16.53 -18.38
N THR A 41 3.99 16.75 -17.34
CA THR A 41 4.22 16.15 -16.01
C THR A 41 4.01 14.64 -16.03
N THR A 42 4.88 13.92 -15.33
CA THR A 42 4.66 12.53 -14.91
C THR A 42 4.44 12.49 -13.41
N ARG A 43 3.51 11.65 -12.95
CA ARG A 43 3.23 11.46 -11.52
C ARG A 43 3.18 9.98 -11.22
N ALA A 44 3.82 9.57 -10.14
CA ALA A 44 3.76 8.20 -9.64
C ALA A 44 3.41 8.22 -8.16
N SER A 45 2.65 7.25 -7.70
CA SER A 45 2.40 7.08 -6.27
C SER A 45 2.22 5.63 -5.88
N SER A 46 2.47 5.36 -4.60
CA SER A 46 1.98 4.18 -3.90
C SER A 46 1.25 4.63 -2.65
N THR A 47 0.11 4.01 -2.38
CA THR A 47 -0.74 4.31 -1.23
C THR A 47 -1.11 3.01 -0.53
N ILE A 48 -1.06 3.01 0.79
CA ILE A 48 -1.65 2.00 1.65
C ILE A 48 -2.74 2.65 2.48
N ARG A 49 -3.89 1.98 2.56
CA ARG A 49 -4.98 2.28 3.48
C ARG A 49 -5.43 0.96 4.11
N GLN A 50 -5.12 0.76 5.39
CA GLN A 50 -5.38 -0.51 6.06
C GLN A 50 -4.75 -1.68 5.29
N GLN A 51 -5.50 -2.74 5.02
CA GLN A 51 -5.04 -3.92 4.26
C GLN A 51 -5.11 -3.73 2.74
N LYS A 52 -5.39 -2.53 2.24
CA LYS A 52 -5.45 -2.24 0.81
C LYS A 52 -4.27 -1.40 0.40
N ALA A 53 -3.73 -1.70 -0.78
CA ALA A 53 -2.69 -0.89 -1.38
C ALA A 53 -2.98 -0.64 -2.85
N SER A 54 -2.54 0.50 -3.34
CA SER A 54 -2.57 0.83 -4.76
C SER A 54 -1.27 1.51 -5.17
N ALA A 55 -0.92 1.32 -6.43
CA ALA A 55 0.14 2.08 -7.06
C ALA A 55 -0.35 2.57 -8.40
N SER A 56 -0.05 3.83 -8.73
CA SER A 56 -0.47 4.44 -9.98
C SER A 56 0.65 5.23 -10.62
N THR A 57 0.53 5.41 -11.93
CA THR A 57 1.35 6.33 -12.68
C THR A 57 0.49 7.03 -13.71
N SER A 58 0.67 8.33 -13.82
CA SER A 58 0.04 9.18 -14.81
C SER A 58 1.08 9.96 -15.59
N TYR A 59 0.70 10.33 -16.80
CA TYR A 59 1.40 11.24 -17.67
C TYR A 59 0.35 12.21 -18.22
N ASP A 60 0.63 13.51 -18.15
CA ASP A 60 -0.31 14.57 -18.58
C ASP A 60 -0.45 14.66 -20.13
N TYR A 61 0.00 13.63 -20.84
CA TYR A 61 -0.10 13.47 -22.29
C TYR A 61 -0.17 11.97 -22.67
N ASN A 62 -0.29 11.67 -23.97
CA ASN A 62 -0.25 10.31 -24.49
C ASN A 62 1.18 9.76 -24.51
N GLY A 63 1.37 8.63 -23.84
CA GLY A 63 2.64 7.92 -23.76
C GLY A 63 2.43 6.53 -23.17
N SER A 64 3.44 5.67 -23.31
CA SER A 64 3.43 4.36 -22.68
C SER A 64 3.72 4.52 -21.19
N VAL A 65 2.75 4.17 -20.36
CA VAL A 65 2.88 4.19 -18.90
C VAL A 65 2.79 2.76 -18.38
N SER A 66 3.67 2.40 -17.45
CA SER A 66 3.64 1.08 -16.81
C SER A 66 3.95 1.18 -15.32
N VAL A 67 3.26 0.36 -14.54
CA VAL A 67 3.48 0.14 -13.12
C VAL A 67 3.69 -1.34 -12.88
N SER A 68 4.72 -1.68 -12.11
CA SER A 68 4.95 -3.02 -11.59
C SER A 68 5.15 -2.93 -10.08
N SER A 69 4.28 -3.59 -9.33
CA SER A 69 4.25 -3.47 -7.88
C SER A 69 4.23 -4.82 -7.21
N THR A 70 4.92 -4.89 -6.08
CA THR A 70 4.91 -6.00 -5.16
C THR A 70 4.32 -5.53 -3.84
N TYR A 71 3.25 -6.18 -3.41
CA TYR A 71 2.59 -5.95 -2.14
C TYR A 71 2.83 -7.13 -1.21
N SER A 72 3.32 -6.87 -0.01
CA SER A 72 3.66 -7.88 0.99
C SER A 72 2.94 -7.58 2.30
N TYR A 73 2.62 -8.62 3.06
CA TYR A 73 1.98 -8.48 4.36
C TYR A 73 2.49 -9.52 5.35
N VAL A 74 2.33 -9.24 6.65
CA VAL A 74 2.64 -10.15 7.74
C VAL A 74 1.39 -10.40 8.57
N ASP A 75 0.99 -11.66 8.68
CA ASP A 75 -0.18 -12.08 9.46
C ASP A 75 0.09 -11.96 10.97
N VAL A 76 -0.89 -11.44 11.72
CA VAL A 76 -0.80 -11.18 13.16
C VAL A 76 -0.60 -12.48 13.95
N ASN A 77 -1.31 -13.55 13.58
CA ASN A 77 -1.43 -14.75 14.41
C ASN A 77 -0.31 -15.76 14.11
N THR A 78 0.06 -15.86 12.83
CA THR A 78 1.00 -16.87 12.33
C THR A 78 2.38 -16.31 12.05
N LEU A 79 2.53 -14.98 11.98
CA LEU A 79 3.73 -14.28 11.50
C LEU A 79 4.16 -14.69 10.09
N ALA A 80 3.27 -15.38 9.35
CA ALA A 80 3.53 -15.77 7.97
C ALA A 80 3.54 -14.52 7.08
N THR A 81 4.45 -14.52 6.11
CA THR A 81 4.52 -13.47 5.10
C THR A 81 3.82 -13.91 3.82
N GLY A 82 3.01 -13.03 3.25
CA GLY A 82 2.40 -13.21 1.93
C GLY A 82 2.86 -12.14 0.97
N THR A 83 2.89 -12.44 -0.32
CA THR A 83 3.30 -11.50 -1.37
C THR A 83 2.44 -11.65 -2.62
N TYR A 84 2.03 -10.53 -3.18
CA TYR A 84 1.34 -10.43 -4.46
C TYR A 84 2.13 -9.50 -5.38
N THR A 85 2.30 -9.90 -6.63
CA THR A 85 2.88 -9.03 -7.67
C THR A 85 1.84 -8.79 -8.75
N LYS A 86 1.68 -7.53 -9.14
CA LYS A 86 0.84 -7.13 -10.27
C LYS A 86 1.58 -6.09 -11.09
N ASN A 87 1.36 -6.15 -12.39
CA ASN A 87 1.82 -5.16 -13.33
C ASN A 87 0.66 -4.73 -14.21
N ASN A 88 0.69 -3.47 -14.64
CA ASN A 88 -0.25 -2.93 -15.59
C ASN A 88 0.48 -1.94 -16.51
N ALA A 89 0.00 -1.82 -17.74
CA ALA A 89 0.50 -0.86 -18.71
C ALA A 89 -0.65 -0.30 -19.52
N HIS A 90 -0.62 1.00 -19.77
CA HIS A 90 -1.66 1.68 -20.51
C HIS A 90 -1.14 2.99 -21.11
N TYR A 91 -1.94 3.61 -21.96
CA TYR A 91 -1.72 4.98 -22.39
C TYR A 91 -2.11 5.97 -21.29
N SER A 92 -1.20 6.91 -21.01
CA SER A 92 -1.40 8.11 -20.17
C SER A 92 -1.65 7.86 -18.68
N HIS A 93 -2.28 6.76 -18.27
CA HIS A 93 -2.47 6.41 -16.87
C HIS A 93 -2.65 4.90 -16.68
N CYS A 94 -1.96 4.31 -15.70
CA CYS A 94 -2.29 2.97 -15.23
C CYS A 94 -2.16 2.85 -13.72
N SER A 95 -2.88 1.87 -13.16
CA SER A 95 -2.83 1.53 -11.74
C SER A 95 -2.93 0.03 -11.50
N VAL A 96 -2.47 -0.39 -10.34
CA VAL A 96 -2.65 -1.73 -9.79
C VAL A 96 -3.14 -1.61 -8.35
N GLU A 97 -3.98 -2.56 -7.95
CA GLU A 97 -4.58 -2.60 -6.61
C GLU A 97 -4.39 -3.97 -5.96
N PHE A 98 -4.25 -3.96 -4.64
CA PHE A 98 -4.00 -5.12 -3.81
C PHE A 98 -4.85 -5.08 -2.55
N SER A 99 -5.12 -6.28 -2.03
CA SER A 99 -5.77 -6.47 -0.73
C SER A 99 -5.05 -7.60 0.01
N ALA A 100 -4.72 -7.38 1.27
CA ALA A 100 -4.23 -8.40 2.20
C ALA A 100 -5.40 -8.95 3.05
N PRO A 101 -5.24 -10.13 3.67
CA PRO A 101 -6.20 -10.67 4.64
C PRO A 101 -6.45 -9.70 5.81
N SER A 102 -7.61 -9.81 6.46
CA SER A 102 -8.06 -8.88 7.51
C SER A 102 -7.17 -8.83 8.76
N ASN A 103 -6.30 -9.82 8.98
CA ASN A 103 -5.46 -9.97 10.17
C ASN A 103 -3.98 -9.73 9.89
N CYS A 104 -3.64 -8.63 9.21
CA CYS A 104 -2.24 -8.26 9.00
C CYS A 104 -1.82 -7.19 10.01
N HIS A 105 -0.63 -7.33 10.61
CA HIS A 105 -0.08 -6.31 11.53
C HIS A 105 0.89 -5.35 10.81
N SER A 106 1.36 -5.73 9.62
CA SER A 106 2.12 -4.83 8.76
C SER A 106 1.91 -5.21 7.30
N VAL A 107 1.88 -4.18 6.46
CA VAL A 107 1.77 -4.30 5.01
C VAL A 107 2.74 -3.34 4.34
N LYS A 108 3.30 -3.74 3.21
CA LYS A 108 4.29 -2.97 2.45
C LYS A 108 4.02 -3.08 0.97
N ILE A 109 4.06 -1.96 0.26
CA ILE A 109 4.05 -1.91 -1.19
C ILE A 109 5.36 -1.32 -1.69
N VAL A 110 5.97 -1.96 -2.68
CA VAL A 110 7.12 -1.46 -3.42
C VAL A 110 6.75 -1.47 -4.89
N SER A 111 6.89 -0.31 -5.54
CA SER A 111 6.43 -0.11 -6.90
C SER A 111 7.53 0.48 -7.77
N SER A 112 7.61 -0.01 -9.00
CA SER A 112 8.42 0.55 -10.07
C SER A 112 7.50 1.18 -11.10
N HIS A 113 7.82 2.40 -11.50
CA HIS A 113 7.02 3.23 -12.38
C HIS A 113 7.87 3.62 -13.58
N LYS A 114 7.26 3.59 -14.77
CA LYS A 114 7.92 4.00 -16.01
C LYS A 114 6.93 4.72 -16.90
N VAL A 115 7.38 5.83 -17.48
CA VAL A 115 6.70 6.53 -18.57
C VAL A 115 7.69 6.62 -19.73
N SER A 116 7.22 6.34 -20.94
CA SER A 116 7.98 6.54 -22.17
C SER A 116 7.14 7.25 -23.21
N ALA A 117 7.65 8.38 -23.69
CA ALA A 117 7.03 9.19 -24.74
C ALA A 117 8.12 9.99 -25.44
N PHE A 118 7.93 10.32 -26.73
CA PHE A 118 8.85 11.16 -27.50
C PHE A 118 10.32 10.69 -27.47
N GLY A 119 10.56 9.38 -27.42
CA GLY A 119 11.92 8.81 -27.29
C GLY A 119 12.58 9.02 -25.92
N GLN A 120 11.91 9.67 -24.98
CA GLN A 120 12.37 9.88 -23.61
C GLN A 120 11.77 8.83 -22.67
N ILE A 121 12.46 8.58 -21.56
CA ILE A 121 12.00 7.68 -20.50
C ILE A 121 12.17 8.38 -19.16
N TRP A 122 11.10 8.37 -18.37
CA TRP A 122 11.15 8.68 -16.96
C TRP A 122 10.86 7.41 -16.16
N SER A 123 11.58 7.19 -15.07
CA SER A 123 11.36 6.03 -14.20
C SER A 123 11.64 6.39 -12.75
N THR A 124 10.85 5.81 -11.85
CA THR A 124 11.01 6.02 -10.41
C THR A 124 10.52 4.82 -9.63
N LYS A 125 10.87 4.78 -8.34
CA LYS A 125 10.38 3.78 -7.39
C LYS A 125 9.64 4.48 -6.26
N THR A 126 8.57 3.87 -5.80
CA THR A 126 7.83 4.33 -4.62
C THR A 126 7.69 3.17 -3.63
N SER A 127 7.69 3.50 -2.34
CA SER A 127 7.51 2.51 -1.28
C SER A 127 6.66 3.12 -0.18
N ALA A 128 5.70 2.34 0.32
CA ALA A 128 4.90 2.69 1.47
C ALA A 128 4.79 1.47 2.39
N THR A 129 4.76 1.71 3.70
CA THR A 129 4.58 0.68 4.72
C THR A 129 3.58 1.19 5.73
N CYS A 130 2.71 0.30 6.21
CA CYS A 130 1.82 0.54 7.33
C CYS A 130 1.82 -0.66 8.29
#